data_AF-A0A9D9HF62-F1
#
_entry.id   AF-A0A9D9HF62-F1
#
_cell.length_a   1.000
_cell.length_b   1.000
_cell.length_c   1.000
_cell.angle_alpha   90.00
_cell.angle_beta   90.00
_cell.angle_gamma   90.00
#
_symmetry.space_group_name_H-M   'P 1'
#
loop_
_entity.id
_entity.type
_entity.pdbx_description
1 polymer ?
#
loop_
_entity_poly.entity_id
_entity_poly.type
_entity_poly.pdbx_seq_one_letter_code
_entity_poly.pdbx_strand_id
1 'polypeptide(L)'
;MLVVVAAAVYYAVKVNTPDAAQIPSNLVETNKEQQQLLDFNHQMIAGETAEIEAYIKEQPFAIVKSDNGFWYYIIDEGNGKSIKKGSRVCLDYSIEFLNGDLCYTSDDKGELCFTAGQRQVPKGLD
;
A
#
# COMPACT_ATOMS: atom_id res chain seq x y z
N MET A 1 -43.93 57.26 45.88
CA MET A 1 -43.62 56.78 44.52
C MET A 1 -42.16 56.34 44.52
N LEU A 2 -41.91 55.04 44.56
CA LEU A 2 -40.59 54.44 44.79
C LEU A 2 -40.00 54.04 43.43
N VAL A 3 -38.84 54.59 43.05
CA VAL A 3 -38.15 54.26 41.80
C VAL A 3 -37.07 53.23 42.12
N VAL A 4 -37.29 51.98 41.72
CA VAL A 4 -36.27 50.93 41.76
C VAL A 4 -35.48 50.99 40.46
N VAL A 5 -34.20 51.33 40.54
CA VAL A 5 -33.27 51.28 39.39
C VAL A 5 -32.69 49.87 39.33
N ALA A 6 -33.20 49.05 38.41
CA ALA A 6 -32.60 47.77 38.08
C ALA A 6 -31.44 47.99 37.11
N ALA A 7 -30.20 47.90 37.60
CA ALA A 7 -29.00 47.89 36.77
C ALA A 7 -28.79 46.46 36.23
N ALA A 8 -29.14 46.22 34.98
CA ALA A 8 -28.78 45.00 34.28
C ALA A 8 -27.36 45.15 33.71
N VAL A 9 -26.38 44.47 34.31
CA VAL A 9 -25.02 44.37 33.75
C VAL A 9 -25.05 43.37 32.62
N TYR A 10 -24.98 43.86 31.38
CA TYR A 10 -24.92 43.03 30.18
C TYR A 10 -23.47 42.59 29.94
N TYR A 11 -23.14 41.32 30.22
CA TYR A 11 -21.85 40.75 29.81
C TYR A 11 -21.89 40.46 28.30
N ALA A 12 -21.22 41.30 27.51
CA ALA A 12 -20.96 41.00 26.10
C ALA A 12 -19.79 40.01 26.01
N VAL A 13 -20.07 38.72 25.77
CA VAL A 13 -19.05 37.76 25.34
C VAL A 13 -18.69 38.12 23.90
N LYS A 14 -17.49 38.67 23.68
CA LYS A 14 -16.92 38.75 22.34
C LYS A 14 -16.64 37.32 21.88
N VAL A 15 -17.47 36.80 20.97
CA VAL A 15 -17.12 35.61 20.21
C VAL A 15 -15.93 36.01 19.35
N ASN A 16 -14.73 35.55 19.70
CA ASN A 16 -13.63 35.58 18.77
C ASN A 16 -14.07 34.75 17.56
N THR A 17 -14.27 35.41 16.43
CA THR A 17 -14.24 34.74 15.14
C THR A 17 -13.00 33.85 15.10
N PRO A 18 -13.12 32.56 14.78
CA PRO A 18 -11.94 31.74 14.55
C PRO A 18 -11.08 32.47 13.51
N ASP A 19 -9.83 32.74 13.87
CA ASP A 19 -8.82 33.11 12.88
C ASP A 19 -8.95 32.14 11.71
N ALA A 20 -8.94 32.66 10.49
CA ALA A 20 -8.96 31.84 9.28
C ALA A 20 -7.98 30.69 9.47
N ALA A 21 -8.47 29.45 9.35
CA ALA A 21 -7.66 28.26 9.58
C ALA A 21 -6.33 28.42 8.84
N GLN A 22 -5.21 28.33 9.56
CA GLN A 22 -3.91 28.34 8.92
C GLN A 22 -3.83 27.11 8.03
N ILE A 23 -3.79 27.32 6.71
CA ILE A 23 -3.49 26.26 5.75
C ILE A 23 -2.03 25.87 6.01
N PRO A 24 -1.75 24.65 6.48
CA PRO A 24 -0.38 24.26 6.75
C PRO A 24 0.42 24.30 5.44
N SER A 25 1.65 24.81 5.50
CA SER A 25 2.53 25.00 4.34
C SER A 25 2.93 23.71 3.62
N ASN A 26 2.51 22.54 4.12
CA ASN A 26 2.64 21.25 3.45
C ASN A 26 1.55 20.99 2.40
N LEU A 27 0.58 21.90 2.24
CA LEU A 27 -0.34 21.95 1.08
C LEU A 27 0.19 22.85 -0.05
N VAL A 28 1.42 23.37 0.09
CA VAL A 28 2.10 24.13 -0.96
C VAL A 28 2.30 23.22 -2.18
N GLU A 29 1.92 23.75 -3.34
CA GLU A 29 2.02 23.12 -4.66
C GLU A 29 3.28 22.28 -4.79
N THR A 30 3.13 21.06 -5.33
CA THR A 30 4.23 20.16 -5.70
C THR A 30 5.29 20.96 -6.44
N ASN A 31 6.42 21.24 -5.79
CA ASN A 31 7.44 22.07 -6.42
C ASN A 31 8.11 21.27 -7.56
N LYS A 32 8.79 21.97 -8.48
CA LYS A 32 9.35 21.36 -9.70
C LYS A 32 10.20 20.10 -9.42
N GLU A 33 10.91 20.06 -8.30
CA GLU A 33 11.73 18.92 -7.88
C GLU A 33 10.86 17.71 -7.48
N GLN A 34 9.78 17.93 -6.72
CA GLN A 34 8.83 16.87 -6.38
C GLN A 34 8.12 16.31 -7.63
N GLN A 35 7.80 17.16 -8.61
CA GLN A 35 7.25 16.70 -9.89
C GLN A 35 8.26 15.83 -10.65
N GLN A 36 9.52 16.24 -10.72
CA GLN A 36 10.58 15.45 -11.35
C GLN A 36 10.77 14.08 -10.68
N LEU A 37 10.72 14.02 -9.35
CA LEU A 37 10.81 12.76 -8.60
C LEU A 37 9.60 11.86 -8.87
N LEU A 38 8.40 12.44 -8.98
CA LEU A 38 7.17 11.71 -9.30
C LEU A 38 7.23 11.14 -10.72
N ASP A 39 7.61 11.96 -11.70
CA ASP A 39 7.75 11.54 -13.09
C ASP A 39 8.82 10.46 -13.24
N PHE A 40 9.93 10.58 -12.52
CA PHE A 40 10.97 9.55 -12.49
C PHE A 40 10.44 8.23 -11.92
N ASN A 41 9.68 8.27 -10.81
CA ASN A 41 9.05 7.07 -10.25
C ASN A 41 8.11 6.41 -11.24
N HIS A 42 7.26 7.18 -11.92
CA HIS A 42 6.36 6.66 -12.95
C HIS A 42 7.11 6.01 -14.12
N GLN A 43 8.24 6.60 -14.56
CA GLN A 43 9.08 6.02 -15.60
C GLN A 43 9.71 4.70 -15.15
N MET A 44 10.21 4.62 -13.92
CA MET A 44 10.77 3.39 -13.35
C MET A 44 9.71 2.28 -13.30
N ILE A 45 8.52 2.58 -12.78
CA ILE A 45 7.41 1.63 -12.71
C ILE A 45 6.99 1.15 -14.11
N ALA A 46 6.95 2.06 -15.09
CA ALA A 46 6.62 1.70 -16.47
C ALA A 46 7.68 0.78 -17.09
N GLY A 47 8.97 1.04 -16.83
CA GLY A 47 10.07 0.18 -17.26
C GLY A 47 9.98 -1.22 -16.65
N GLU A 48 9.84 -1.32 -15.33
CA GLU A 48 9.68 -2.60 -14.62
C GLU A 48 8.45 -3.37 -15.12
N THR A 49 7.34 -2.68 -15.37
CA THR A 49 6.13 -3.31 -15.92
C THR A 49 6.38 -3.89 -17.31
N ALA A 50 7.09 -3.15 -18.17
CA ALA A 50 7.42 -3.61 -19.52
C ALA A 50 8.35 -4.84 -19.51
N GLU A 51 9.31 -4.90 -18.58
CA GLU A 51 10.19 -6.06 -18.40
C GLU A 51 9.40 -7.30 -17.96
N ILE A 52 8.48 -7.15 -17.00
CA ILE A 52 7.60 -8.24 -16.56
C ILE A 52 6.69 -8.72 -17.70
N GLU A 53 6.07 -7.80 -18.44
CA GLU A 53 5.22 -8.16 -19.58
C GLU A 53 5.99 -8.87 -20.69
N ALA A 54 7.24 -8.49 -20.93
CA ALA A 54 8.13 -9.20 -21.86
C ALA A 54 8.42 -10.62 -21.38
N TYR A 55 8.76 -10.80 -20.10
CA TYR A 55 8.98 -12.12 -19.51
C TYR A 55 7.74 -13.02 -19.64
N ILE A 56 6.55 -12.48 -19.34
CA ILE A 56 5.28 -13.22 -19.41
C ILE A 56 4.96 -13.72 -20.82
N LYS A 57 5.27 -12.93 -21.87
CA LYS A 57 4.99 -13.30 -23.27
C LYS A 57 5.72 -14.57 -23.72
N GLU A 58 6.88 -14.83 -23.14
CA GLU A 58 7.69 -16.01 -23.45
C GLU A 58 7.26 -17.25 -22.64
N GLN A 59 6.36 -17.09 -21.65
CA GLN A 59 5.90 -18.19 -20.82
C GLN A 59 4.77 -18.99 -21.49
N PRO A 60 4.74 -20.32 -21.32
CA PRO A 60 3.68 -21.17 -21.87
C PRO A 60 2.35 -21.05 -21.09
N PHE A 61 2.34 -20.34 -19.97
CA PHE A 61 1.21 -20.27 -19.04
C PHE A 61 0.37 -19.00 -19.24
N ALA A 62 -0.93 -19.12 -19.00
CA ALA A 62 -1.83 -17.96 -18.97
C ALA A 62 -1.66 -17.20 -17.65
N ILE A 63 -0.72 -16.27 -17.60
CA ILE A 63 -0.44 -15.43 -16.42
C ILE A 63 -1.45 -14.27 -16.36
N VAL A 64 -1.99 -14.03 -15.17
CA VAL A 64 -3.06 -13.03 -14.90
C VAL A 64 -2.54 -11.92 -13.99
N LYS A 65 -2.89 -10.67 -14.31
CA LYS A 65 -2.67 -9.51 -13.41
C LYS A 65 -3.75 -9.47 -12.35
N SER A 66 -3.34 -9.42 -11.09
CA SER A 66 -4.20 -9.11 -9.95
C SER A 66 -4.52 -7.62 -9.88
N ASP A 67 -5.70 -7.27 -9.39
CA ASP A 67 -6.10 -5.88 -9.08
C ASP A 67 -5.14 -5.21 -8.08
N ASN A 68 -4.46 -6.02 -7.27
CA ASN A 68 -3.51 -5.55 -6.25
C ASN A 68 -2.08 -5.38 -6.78
N GLY A 69 -1.84 -5.60 -8.08
CA GLY A 69 -0.57 -5.28 -8.76
C GLY A 69 0.46 -6.39 -8.84
N PHE A 70 0.12 -7.63 -8.47
CA PHE A 70 0.99 -8.80 -8.68
C PHE A 70 0.49 -9.67 -9.84
N TRP A 71 1.36 -10.53 -10.36
CA TRP A 71 1.05 -11.45 -11.45
C TRP A 71 1.11 -12.88 -10.95
N TYR A 72 0.18 -13.73 -11.38
CA TYR A 72 0.16 -15.13 -10.98
C TYR A 72 -0.43 -16.03 -12.07
N TYR A 73 -0.13 -17.31 -11.98
CA TYR A 73 -0.82 -18.38 -12.66
C TYR A 73 -0.95 -19.55 -11.69
N ILE A 74 -2.01 -20.33 -11.82
CA ILE A 74 -2.23 -21.51 -10.98
C ILE A 74 -1.84 -22.73 -11.81
N ILE A 75 -0.81 -23.45 -11.37
CA ILE A 75 -0.37 -24.70 -12.01
C ILE A 75 -1.37 -25.80 -11.69
N ASP A 76 -1.61 -26.02 -10.41
CA ASP A 76 -2.52 -27.04 -9.89
C ASP A 76 -3.40 -26.46 -8.79
N GLU A 77 -4.72 -26.65 -8.90
CA GLU A 77 -5.66 -26.24 -7.88
C GLU A 77 -5.67 -27.24 -6.71
N GLY A 78 -5.39 -26.74 -5.51
CA GLY A 78 -5.48 -27.52 -4.29
C GLY A 78 -6.93 -27.67 -3.81
N ASN A 79 -7.27 -28.86 -3.29
CA ASN A 79 -8.58 -29.14 -2.68
C ASN A 79 -8.58 -28.93 -1.14
N GLY A 80 -7.63 -28.15 -0.65
CA GLY A 80 -7.45 -27.88 0.78
C GLY A 80 -8.45 -26.89 1.35
N LYS A 81 -8.36 -26.63 2.65
CA LYS A 81 -9.13 -25.56 3.29
C LYS A 81 -8.64 -24.21 2.78
N SER A 82 -9.56 -23.32 2.45
CA SER A 82 -9.22 -21.93 2.10
C SER A 82 -8.49 -21.25 3.26
N ILE A 83 -7.41 -20.55 2.94
CA ILE A 83 -6.61 -19.78 3.89
C ILE A 83 -7.45 -18.61 4.39
N LYS A 84 -7.47 -18.39 5.71
CA LYS A 84 -8.14 -17.26 6.35
C LYS A 84 -7.12 -16.40 7.07
N LYS A 85 -7.41 -15.11 7.27
CA LYS A 85 -6.60 -14.23 8.11
C LYS A 85 -6.35 -14.89 9.48
N GLY A 86 -5.09 -14.90 9.92
CA GLY A 86 -4.65 -15.56 11.14
C GLY A 86 -4.25 -17.04 10.98
N SER A 87 -4.43 -17.63 9.81
CA SER A 87 -3.95 -19.01 9.54
C SER A 87 -2.42 -19.03 9.50
N ARG A 88 -1.83 -20.06 10.13
CA ARG A 88 -0.41 -20.39 9.95
C ARG A 88 -0.26 -21.11 8.60
N VAL A 89 0.57 -20.57 7.73
CA VAL A 89 0.88 -21.13 6.41
C VAL A 89 2.36 -21.43 6.37
N CYS A 90 2.74 -22.59 5.83
CA CYS A 90 4.10 -23.00 5.52
C CYS A 90 4.12 -23.47 4.07
N LEU A 91 5.15 -23.09 3.32
CA LEU A 91 5.30 -23.46 1.92
C LEU A 91 6.76 -23.70 1.57
N ASP A 92 6.97 -24.63 0.64
CA ASP A 92 8.20 -24.75 -0.11
C ASP A 92 8.22 -23.72 -1.24
N TYR A 93 9.38 -23.14 -1.52
CA TYR A 93 9.54 -22.08 -2.51
C TYR A 93 10.88 -22.13 -3.25
N SER A 94 10.89 -21.55 -4.45
CA SER A 94 12.07 -21.08 -5.18
C SER A 94 11.81 -19.63 -5.58
N ILE A 95 12.80 -18.75 -5.37
CA ILE A 95 12.75 -17.35 -5.81
C ILE A 95 13.91 -17.13 -6.78
N GLU A 96 13.59 -16.66 -7.97
CA GLU A 96 14.52 -16.42 -9.06
C GLU A 96 14.30 -15.01 -9.62
N PHE A 97 15.35 -14.42 -10.18
CA PHE A 97 15.21 -13.22 -11.01
C PHE A 97 14.54 -13.56 -12.35
N LEU A 98 14.06 -12.54 -13.07
CA LEU A 98 13.41 -12.73 -14.39
C LEU A 98 14.34 -13.35 -15.45
N ASN A 99 15.66 -13.27 -15.23
CA ASN A 99 16.67 -13.89 -16.08
C ASN A 99 16.97 -15.35 -15.71
N GLY A 100 16.31 -15.90 -14.68
CA GLY A 100 16.48 -17.27 -14.18
C GLY A 100 17.58 -17.45 -13.13
N ASP A 101 18.27 -16.37 -12.72
CA ASP A 101 19.27 -16.47 -11.65
C ASP A 101 18.59 -16.76 -10.31
N LEU A 102 18.98 -17.87 -9.67
CA LEU A 102 18.42 -18.30 -8.40
C LEU A 102 18.85 -17.41 -7.23
N CYS A 103 17.88 -16.92 -6.47
CA CYS A 103 18.12 -16.18 -5.23
C CYS A 103 18.15 -17.14 -4.04
N TYR A 104 17.02 -17.78 -3.74
CA TYR A 104 16.83 -18.62 -2.54
C TYR A 104 15.82 -19.74 -2.80
N THR A 105 16.01 -20.87 -2.11
CA THR A 105 15.07 -21.99 -2.09
C THR A 105 14.78 -22.44 -0.66
N SER A 106 13.71 -23.21 -0.48
CA SER A 106 13.43 -23.89 0.79
C SER A 106 14.47 -24.93 1.18
N ASP A 107 15.21 -25.49 0.23
CA ASP A 107 16.32 -26.40 0.53
C ASP A 107 17.46 -25.67 1.27
N ASP A 108 17.70 -24.39 0.95
CA ASP A 108 18.75 -23.57 1.57
C ASP A 108 18.28 -22.83 2.83
N LYS A 109 17.04 -22.31 2.84
CA LYS A 109 16.51 -21.46 3.91
C LYS A 109 15.48 -22.12 4.82
N GLY A 110 15.05 -23.33 4.48
CA GLY A 110 13.89 -23.99 5.09
C GLY A 110 12.56 -23.49 4.53
N GLU A 111 11.47 -24.11 4.97
CA GLU A 111 10.11 -23.72 4.61
C GLU A 111 9.83 -22.26 5.01
N LEU A 112 9.13 -21.52 4.15
CA LEU A 112 8.65 -20.19 4.49
C LEU A 112 7.34 -20.32 5.27
N CYS A 113 7.41 -20.07 6.58
CA CYS A 113 6.23 -20.11 7.43
C CYS A 113 5.83 -18.74 7.98
N PHE A 114 4.61 -18.28 7.68
CA PHE A 114 4.06 -17.00 8.16
C PHE A 114 2.61 -17.13 8.68
N THR A 115 2.05 -16.05 9.19
CA THR A 115 0.63 -15.97 9.60
C THR A 115 -0.08 -14.99 8.68
N ALA A 116 -1.10 -15.46 7.95
CA ALA A 116 -1.76 -14.69 6.91
C ALA A 116 -2.42 -13.41 7.43
N GLY A 117 -2.22 -12.31 6.70
CA GLY A 117 -2.75 -10.98 7.00
C GLY A 117 -2.06 -10.26 8.15
N GLN A 118 -0.79 -10.59 8.42
CA GLN A 118 0.06 -9.94 9.44
C GLN A 118 1.26 -9.20 8.84
N ARG A 119 1.37 -9.11 7.50
CA ARG A 119 2.44 -8.41 6.77
C ARG A 119 3.86 -8.84 7.15
N GLN A 120 4.03 -10.13 7.43
CA GLN A 120 5.34 -10.73 7.72
C GLN A 120 6.11 -11.10 6.45
N VAL A 121 5.41 -11.15 5.32
CA VAL A 121 5.93 -11.50 3.99
C VAL A 121 5.53 -10.40 2.98
N PRO A 122 6.10 -10.38 1.76
CA PRO A 122 5.69 -9.43 0.73
C PRO A 122 4.19 -9.47 0.48
N LYS A 123 3.59 -8.31 0.19
CA LYS A 123 2.13 -8.14 0.03
C LYS A 123 1.51 -9.08 -1.02
N GLY A 124 2.27 -9.50 -2.03
CA GLY A 124 1.79 -10.47 -3.03
C GLY A 124 1.54 -11.88 -2.46
N LEU A 125 2.13 -12.19 -1.30
CA LEU A 125 2.05 -13.50 -0.64
C LEU A 125 1.23 -13.49 0.66
N ASP A 126 1.04 -12.33 1.30
CA ASP A 126 0.28 -12.16 2.57
C ASP A 126 -1.23 -12.07 2.39
#